data_AF-A0A9E5KMS7-F1
#
_entry.id   AF-A0A9E5KMS7-F1
#
_cell.length_a   1.000
_cell.length_b   1.000
_cell.length_c   1.000
_cell.angle_alpha   90.00
_cell.angle_beta   90.00
_cell.angle_gamma   90.00
#
_symmetry.space_group_name_H-M   'P 1'
#
loop_
_entity.id
_entity.type
_entity.pdbx_description
1 polymer ?
#
loop_
_entity_poly.entity_id
_entity_poly.type
_entity_poly.pdbx_seq_one_letter_code
_entity_poly.pdbx_strand_id
1 'polypeptide(L)'
;AALKPAEQSGGMALRVVEVRGGAGVATIRWGFPVGAVCATDLYERPVEIDGFEHDPATGITRCAVRPFQIITLRADIAPAGIGS
;
A
#
# COMPACT_ATOMS: atom_id res chain seq x y z
N ALA A 1 -5.05 -1.56 -10.86
CA ALA A 1 -5.12 -1.16 -9.44
C ALA A 1 -6.16 -0.06 -9.28
N ALA A 2 -6.67 0.16 -8.07
CA ALA A 2 -7.62 1.24 -7.75
C ALA A 2 -7.13 2.02 -6.52
N LEU A 3 -7.17 3.35 -6.57
CA LEU A 3 -6.73 4.23 -5.48
C LEU A 3 -7.91 5.14 -5.09
N LYS A 4 -8.23 5.22 -3.80
CA LYS A 4 -9.31 6.05 -3.24
C LYS A 4 -8.91 6.62 -1.87
N PRO A 5 -9.62 7.62 -1.34
CA PRO A 5 -9.53 7.94 0.09
C PRO A 5 -9.82 6.71 0.96
N ALA A 6 -9.05 6.57 2.05
CA ALA A 6 -9.31 5.57 3.10
C ALA A 6 -10.62 5.90 3.85
N GLU A 7 -11.20 4.91 4.52
CA GLU A 7 -12.35 5.12 5.42
C GLU A 7 -11.95 5.98 6.63
N GLN A 8 -10.71 5.81 7.09
CA GLN A 8 -10.10 6.69 8.08
C GLN A 8 -9.60 7.97 7.38
N SER A 9 -9.89 9.12 7.98
CA SER A 9 -9.54 10.42 7.40
C SER A 9 -8.02 10.58 7.25
N GLY A 10 -7.59 11.28 6.20
CA GLY A 10 -6.19 11.64 5.98
C GLY A 10 -5.33 10.56 5.30
N GLY A 11 -5.90 9.40 4.95
CA GLY A 11 -5.19 8.31 4.27
C GLY A 11 -5.75 7.98 2.88
N MET A 12 -5.04 7.08 2.20
CA MET A 12 -5.43 6.52 0.90
C MET A 12 -5.50 4.99 0.99
N ALA A 13 -6.50 4.40 0.34
CA ALA A 13 -6.59 2.96 0.14
C ALA A 13 -6.21 2.60 -1.31
N LEU A 14 -5.26 1.68 -1.48
CA LEU A 14 -4.80 1.15 -2.76
C LEU A 14 -5.15 -0.33 -2.87
N ARG A 15 -5.88 -0.71 -3.91
CA ARG A 15 -6.17 -2.11 -4.25
C ARG A 15 -5.34 -2.54 -5.45
N VAL A 16 -4.48 -3.53 -5.25
CA VAL A 16 -3.64 -4.17 -6.27
C VAL A 16 -4.20 -5.56 -6.55
N VAL A 17 -4.27 -5.92 -7.83
CA VAL A 17 -4.73 -7.23 -8.28
C VAL A 17 -3.66 -7.82 -9.17
N GLU A 18 -3.19 -9.02 -8.82
CA GLU A 18 -2.39 -9.86 -9.71
C GLU A 18 -3.32 -10.45 -10.78
N VAL A 19 -3.02 -10.28 -12.06
CA VAL A 19 -3.94 -10.61 -13.18
C VAL A 19 -3.41 -11.68 -14.13
N ARG A 20 -2.19 -12.17 -13.92
CA ARG A 20 -1.48 -13.11 -14.79
C ARG A 20 -1.41 -14.53 -14.21
N GLY A 21 -1.90 -14.74 -12.98
CA GLY A 21 -1.85 -16.03 -12.29
C GLY A 21 -0.47 -16.40 -11.75
N GLY A 22 0.41 -15.41 -11.52
CA GLY A 22 1.80 -15.62 -11.10
C GLY A 22 2.04 -15.26 -9.63
N ALA A 23 3.01 -15.94 -9.01
CA ALA A 23 3.59 -15.49 -7.74
C ALA A 23 4.76 -14.52 -8.00
N GLY A 24 5.01 -13.59 -7.09
CA GLY A 24 6.12 -12.65 -7.22
C GLY A 24 6.14 -11.57 -6.15
N VAL A 25 6.77 -10.43 -6.46
CA VAL A 25 6.83 -9.26 -5.58
C VAL A 25 6.17 -8.08 -6.28
N ALA A 26 5.20 -7.45 -5.62
CA ALA A 26 4.68 -6.16 -6.01
C ALA A 26 5.56 -5.05 -5.42
N THR A 27 5.91 -4.06 -6.24
CA THR A 27 6.59 -2.83 -5.79
C THR A 27 5.70 -1.64 -6.11
N ILE A 28 5.29 -0.91 -5.07
CA ILE A 28 4.52 0.32 -5.17
C ILE A 28 5.47 1.47 -4.92
N ARG A 29 5.52 2.41 -5.86
CA ARG A 29 6.20 3.71 -5.71
C ARG A 29 5.14 4.78 -5.49
N TRP A 30 5.14 5.40 -4.32
CA TRP A 30 4.19 6.44 -3.98
C TRP A 30 4.61 7.77 -4.63
N GLY A 31 3.70 8.40 -5.38
CA GLY A 31 3.93 9.68 -6.05
C GLY A 31 3.72 10.90 -5.14
N PHE A 32 3.55 10.68 -3.84
CA PHE A 32 3.29 11.68 -2.81
C PHE A 32 3.88 11.20 -1.47
N PRO A 33 4.12 12.09 -0.50
CA PRO A 33 4.67 11.72 0.80
C PRO A 33 3.76 10.74 1.55
N VAL A 34 4.28 9.57 1.90
CA VAL A 34 3.59 8.53 2.68
C VAL A 34 4.48 8.20 3.88
N GLY A 35 3.91 8.31 5.08
CA GLY A 35 4.66 8.09 6.33
C GLY A 35 4.54 6.67 6.86
N ALA A 36 3.40 6.02 6.59
CA ALA A 36 3.14 4.65 6.98
C ALA A 36 2.24 3.96 5.96
N VAL A 37 2.42 2.65 5.82
CA VAL A 37 1.54 1.79 5.02
C VAL A 37 1.30 0.50 5.79
N CYS A 38 0.09 -0.01 5.76
CA CYS A 38 -0.23 -1.36 6.20
C CYS A 38 -1.07 -2.10 5.15
N ALA A 39 -0.97 -3.43 5.13
CA ALA A 39 -1.92 -4.24 4.40
C ALA A 39 -3.23 -4.37 5.19
N THR A 40 -4.35 -4.46 4.48
CA THR A 40 -5.68 -4.55 5.10
C THR A 40 -6.57 -5.57 4.41
N ASP A 41 -7.60 -5.99 5.14
CA ASP A 41 -8.76 -6.66 4.54
C ASP A 41 -9.63 -5.66 3.72
N LEU A 42 -10.79 -6.14 3.24
CA LEU A 42 -11.72 -5.31 2.46
C LEU A 42 -12.43 -4.22 3.29
N TYR A 43 -12.37 -4.31 4.62
CA TYR A 43 -12.93 -3.35 5.59
C TYR A 43 -11.85 -2.46 6.22
N GLU A 44 -10.68 -2.36 5.57
CA GLU A 44 -9.52 -1.55 6.02
C GLU A 44 -8.98 -1.92 7.41
N ARG A 45 -9.21 -3.17 7.85
CA ARG A 45 -8.63 -3.71 9.09
C ARG A 45 -7.24 -4.28 8.80
N PRO A 46 -6.21 -3.97 9.62
CA PRO A 46 -4.85 -4.46 9.39
C PRO A 46 -4.76 -5.98 9.30
N VAL A 47 -3.98 -6.46 8.34
CA VAL A 47 -3.64 -7.88 8.18
C VAL A 47 -2.15 -8.01 7.87
N GLU A 48 -1.55 -9.11 8.33
CA GLU A 48 -0.19 -9.46 7.94
C GLU A 48 -0.18 -10.10 6.55
N ILE A 49 0.79 -9.73 5.72
CA ILE A 49 1.04 -10.36 4.43
C ILE A 49 2.54 -10.60 4.25
N ASP A 50 2.87 -11.67 3.52
CA ASP A 50 4.26 -12.07 3.31
C ASP A 50 5.09 -11.00 2.58
N GLY A 51 6.33 -10.82 3.04
CA GLY A 51 7.29 -9.90 2.41
C GLY A 51 6.87 -8.43 2.43
N PHE A 52 5.98 -8.03 3.34
CA PHE A 52 5.53 -6.65 3.46
C PHE A 52 6.62 -5.76 4.07
N GLU A 53 7.00 -4.72 3.34
CA GLU A 53 7.95 -3.70 3.78
C GLU A 53 7.52 -2.33 3.23
N HIS A 54 7.63 -1.29 4.06
CA HIS A 54 7.49 0.10 3.61
C HIS A 54 8.67 0.93 4.09
N ASP A 55 9.26 1.67 3.16
CA ASP A 55 10.31 2.64 3.44
C ASP A 55 9.78 4.07 3.19
N PRO A 56 9.54 4.86 4.26
CA PRO A 56 9.02 6.21 4.14
C PRO A 56 10.04 7.20 3.56
N ALA A 57 11.34 6.90 3.63
CA ALA A 57 12.37 7.78 3.07
C ALA A 57 12.43 7.68 1.53
N THR A 58 12.18 6.48 0.98
CA THR A 58 12.13 6.28 -0.48
C THR A 58 10.71 6.30 -1.06
N GLY A 59 9.68 6.24 -0.22
CA GLY A 59 8.29 6.15 -0.66
C GLY A 59 8.00 4.84 -1.39
N ILE A 60 8.67 3.75 -1.00
CA ILE A 60 8.53 2.43 -1.64
C ILE A 60 7.84 1.47 -0.67
N THR A 61 6.83 0.76 -1.17
CA THR A 61 6.24 -0.40 -0.49
C THR A 61 6.48 -1.65 -1.32
N ARG A 62 6.87 -2.74 -0.67
CA ARG A 62 7.02 -4.07 -1.27
C ARG A 62 6.14 -5.08 -0.55
N CYS A 63 5.61 -6.05 -1.28
CA CYS A 63 4.93 -7.21 -0.72
C CYS A 63 4.97 -8.40 -1.68
N ALA A 64 4.96 -9.61 -1.13
CA ALA A 64 4.77 -10.81 -1.95
C ALA A 64 3.32 -10.87 -2.44
N VAL A 65 3.16 -11.34 -3.68
CA VAL A 65 1.85 -11.59 -4.32
C VAL A 65 1.75 -13.06 -4.69
N ARG A 66 0.57 -13.64 -4.43
CA ARG A 66 0.16 -14.97 -4.89
C ARG A 66 -0.65 -14.85 -6.20
N PRO A 67 -0.77 -15.93 -6.99
CA PRO A 67 -1.63 -15.97 -8.18
C PRO A 67 -3.03 -15.42 -7.90
N PHE A 68 -3.48 -14.47 -8.72
CA PHE A 68 -4.80 -13.83 -8.61
C PHE A 68 -5.10 -13.15 -7.27
N GLN A 69 -4.09 -12.89 -6.45
CA GLN A 69 -4.29 -12.25 -5.16
C GLN A 69 -4.76 -10.81 -5.32
N ILE A 70 -5.73 -10.43 -4.49
CA ILE A 70 -6.10 -9.05 -4.22
C ILE A 70 -5.39 -8.61 -2.94
N ILE A 71 -4.61 -7.54 -3.02
CA ILE A 71 -4.01 -6.88 -1.87
C ILE A 71 -4.67 -5.52 -1.71
N THR A 72 -5.14 -5.21 -0.49
CA THR A 72 -5.55 -3.85 -0.12
C THR A 72 -4.49 -3.28 0.81
N LEU A 73 -4.03 -2.08 0.50
CA LEU A 73 -3.09 -1.31 1.33
C LEU A 73 -3.78 -0.05 1.80
N ARG A 74 -3.55 0.34 3.06
CA ARG A 74 -3.86 1.68 3.56
C ARG A 74 -2.56 2.44 3.75
N ALA A 75 -2.50 3.65 3.24
CA ALA A 75 -1.35 4.54 3.33
C ALA A 75 -1.75 5.83 4.06
N ASP A 76 -0.97 6.19 5.07
CA ASP A 76 -1.13 7.44 5.80
C ASP A 76 -0.30 8.51 5.08
N ILE A 77 -0.96 9.57 4.62
CA ILE A 77 -0.28 10.68 3.94
C ILE A 77 0.60 11.38 4.97
N ALA A 78 1.89 11.49 4.70
CA ALA A 78 2.77 12.25 5.57
C ALA A 78 2.37 13.74 5.48
N PRO A 79 2.36 14.47 6.60
CA PRO A 79 2.16 15.91 6.54
C PRO A 79 3.18 16.50 5.58
N ALA A 80 2.74 17.42 4.72
CA ALA A 80 3.65 18.11 3.82
C ALA A 80 4.74 18.75 4.66
N GLY A 81 5.96 18.22 4.57
CA GLY A 81 7.12 18.88 5.12
C GLY A 81 7.20 20.26 4.46
N ILE A 82 6.98 21.31 5.24
CA ILE A 82 7.40 22.65 4.85
C ILE A 82 8.90 22.51 4.59
N GLY A 83 9.30 22.59 3.32
CA GLY A 83 10.66 22.34 2.89
C GLY A 83 11.64 23.12 3.76
N SER A 84 12.69 22.44 4.23
CA SER A 84 13.90 23.10 4.71
C SER A 84 14.72 23.61 3.54
#